data_AF-A0A9E1PWH0-F1
#
_entry.id   AF-A0A9E1PWH0-F1
#
_cell.length_a   1.000
_cell.length_b   1.000
_cell.length_c   1.000
_cell.angle_alpha   90.00
_cell.angle_beta   90.00
_cell.angle_gamma   90.00
#
_symmetry.space_group_name_H-M   'P 1'
#
loop_
_entity.id
_entity.type
_entity.pdbx_description
1 polymer ?
#
loop_
_entity_poly.entity_id
_entity_poly.type
_entity_poly.pdbx_seq_one_letter_code
_entity_poly.pdbx_strand_id
1 'polypeptide(L)'
;MENLDDLQNELVAAVNAATTLDDLEEIRISTLGRKGRVTTLMKGLGELAPDERREAGQSLNVVKTVVTDALDSRRDALANTELDAALARDQVDITLPVRPEHEGRLHPISQTIDEIIAIFGEMGFVLAEGPDIEDDFHNFTALNIPPEHPARQMHDTFYLPEQPDGSRKLLRTHTSSVQVRTMQNSKPPLRIIVPGRAFRCDSDMTHTPMFHQVEGLIVD
;
A
#
# COMPACT_ATOMS: atom_id res chain seq x y z
N MET A 1 -60.50 -39.37 9.12
CA MET A 1 -59.09 -39.05 8.88
C MET A 1 -59.06 -37.72 8.15
N GLU A 2 -58.38 -36.74 8.71
CA GLU A 2 -58.01 -35.52 7.96
C GLU A 2 -57.28 -36.00 6.68
N ASN A 3 -57.65 -35.44 5.52
CA ASN A 3 -57.02 -35.82 4.27
C ASN A 3 -55.57 -35.31 4.27
N LEU A 4 -54.59 -36.22 4.23
CA LEU A 4 -53.17 -35.89 4.34
C LEU A 4 -52.69 -35.00 3.19
N ASP A 5 -53.31 -35.12 2.02
CA ASP A 5 -53.01 -34.28 0.85
C ASP A 5 -53.48 -32.83 1.08
N ASP A 6 -54.66 -32.64 1.69
CA ASP A 6 -55.18 -31.32 2.03
C ASP A 6 -54.31 -30.64 3.09
N LEU A 7 -53.87 -31.40 4.10
CA LEU A 7 -52.94 -30.93 5.12
C LEU A 7 -51.58 -30.53 4.53
N GLN A 8 -51.02 -31.33 3.63
CA GLN A 8 -49.76 -31.01 2.96
C GLN A 8 -49.88 -29.71 2.15
N ASN A 9 -50.94 -29.57 1.35
CA ASN A 9 -51.16 -28.38 0.53
C ASN A 9 -51.35 -27.12 1.37
N GLU A 10 -52.10 -27.21 2.48
CA GLU A 10 -52.30 -26.11 3.42
C GLU A 10 -50.96 -25.64 4.03
N LEU A 11 -50.15 -26.59 4.52
CA LEU A 11 -48.87 -26.28 5.15
C LEU A 11 -47.86 -25.72 4.16
N VAL A 12 -47.76 -26.29 2.96
CA VAL A 12 -46.88 -25.77 1.90
C VAL A 12 -47.34 -24.37 1.45
N ALA A 13 -48.65 -24.12 1.36
CA ALA A 13 -49.17 -22.78 1.07
C ALA A 13 -48.82 -21.77 2.16
N ALA A 14 -48.93 -22.15 3.43
CA ALA A 14 -48.54 -21.30 4.56
C ALA A 14 -47.04 -20.96 4.52
N VAL A 15 -46.19 -21.96 4.27
CA VAL A 15 -44.74 -21.77 4.09
C VAL A 15 -44.44 -20.78 2.96
N ASN A 16 -45.09 -20.94 1.80
CA ASN A 16 -44.89 -20.05 0.65
C ASN A 16 -45.40 -18.62 0.91
N ALA A 17 -46.39 -18.46 1.79
CA ALA A 17 -46.94 -17.16 2.17
C ALA A 17 -46.09 -16.42 3.22
N ALA A 18 -45.18 -17.09 3.92
CA ALA A 18 -44.30 -16.48 4.91
C ALA A 18 -43.40 -15.41 4.26
N THR A 19 -43.40 -14.19 4.79
CA THR A 19 -42.62 -13.07 4.24
C THR A 19 -41.38 -12.75 5.06
N THR A 20 -41.31 -13.21 6.31
CA THR A 20 -40.15 -13.04 7.20
C THR A 20 -39.65 -14.37 7.75
N LEU A 21 -38.40 -14.39 8.22
CA LEU A 21 -37.85 -15.56 8.93
C LEU A 21 -38.61 -15.86 10.23
N ASP A 22 -39.15 -14.84 10.89
CA ASP A 22 -39.98 -14.99 12.08
C ASP A 22 -41.32 -15.68 11.76
N ASP A 23 -42.00 -15.27 10.68
CA ASP A 23 -43.23 -15.94 10.21
C ASP A 23 -42.96 -17.42 9.88
N LEU A 24 -41.82 -17.69 9.25
CA LEU A 24 -41.42 -19.04 8.88
C LEU A 24 -41.12 -19.91 10.11
N GLU A 25 -40.53 -19.32 11.16
CA GLU A 25 -40.29 -20.01 12.43
C GLU A 25 -41.59 -20.29 13.18
N GLU A 26 -42.57 -19.38 13.16
CA GLU A 26 -43.91 -19.64 13.71
C GLU A 26 -44.62 -20.80 13.00
N ILE A 27 -44.50 -20.87 11.67
CA ILE A 27 -45.03 -21.98 10.86
C ILE A 27 -44.29 -23.29 11.19
N ARG A 28 -42.96 -23.25 11.35
CA ARG A 28 -42.18 -24.42 11.76
C ARG A 28 -42.61 -24.95 13.13
N ILE A 29 -42.80 -24.06 14.12
CA ILE A 29 -43.21 -24.42 15.48
C ILE A 29 -44.62 -25.00 15.49
N SER A 30 -45.57 -24.38 14.78
CA SER A 30 -46.97 -24.85 14.70
C SER A 30 -47.13 -26.16 13.93
N THR A 31 -46.17 -26.50 13.06
CA THR A 31 -46.24 -27.69 12.20
C THR A 31 -45.40 -28.85 12.72
N LEU A 32 -44.11 -28.61 12.97
CA LEU A 32 -43.10 -29.62 13.35
C LEU A 32 -42.68 -29.55 14.82
N GLY A 33 -43.13 -28.54 15.57
CA GLY A 33 -42.81 -28.38 16.99
C GLY A 33 -43.36 -29.51 17.87
N ARG A 34 -43.06 -29.45 19.17
CA ARG A 34 -43.42 -30.52 20.14
C ARG A 34 -44.93 -30.76 20.26
N LYS A 35 -45.74 -29.73 20.00
CA LYS A 35 -47.22 -29.74 19.90
C LYS A 35 -47.71 -29.44 18.48
N GLY A 36 -46.83 -29.53 17.48
CA GLY A 36 -47.18 -29.21 16.09
C GLY A 36 -48.18 -30.20 15.49
N ARG A 37 -48.89 -29.78 14.45
CA ARG A 37 -49.93 -30.58 13.79
C ARG A 37 -49.39 -31.93 13.31
N VAL A 38 -48.27 -31.95 12.58
CA VAL A 38 -47.64 -33.18 12.06
C VAL A 38 -47.11 -34.04 13.21
N THR A 39 -46.49 -33.44 14.23
CA THR A 39 -45.98 -34.15 15.43
C THR A 39 -47.10 -34.79 16.25
N THR A 40 -48.28 -34.15 16.31
CA THR A 40 -49.45 -34.67 17.04
C THR A 40 -50.07 -35.85 16.29
N LEU A 41 -50.21 -35.74 14.96
CA LEU A 41 -50.65 -36.85 14.11
C LEU A 41 -49.68 -38.05 14.17
N MET A 42 -48.37 -37.83 14.24
CA MET A 42 -47.39 -38.91 14.45
C MET A 42 -47.56 -39.63 15.79
N LYS A 43 -47.92 -38.93 16.87
CA LYS A 43 -48.17 -39.55 18.18
C LYS A 43 -49.43 -40.43 18.16
N GLY A 44 -50.45 -40.04 17.39
CA GLY A 44 -51.69 -40.81 17.23
C GLY A 44 -51.53 -42.14 16.51
N LEU A 45 -50.43 -42.36 15.76
CA LEU A 45 -50.14 -43.63 15.08
C LEU A 45 -50.02 -44.83 16.05
N GLY A 46 -49.70 -44.57 17.33
CA GLY A 46 -49.59 -45.59 18.37
C GLY A 46 -50.90 -46.30 18.71
N GLU A 47 -52.05 -45.73 18.33
CA GLU A 47 -53.39 -46.25 18.63
C GLU A 47 -53.97 -47.14 17.51
N LEU A 48 -53.32 -47.18 16.33
CA LEU A 48 -53.78 -47.92 15.16
C LEU A 48 -53.34 -49.39 15.13
N ALA A 49 -54.07 -50.24 14.39
CA ALA A 49 -53.70 -51.62 14.12
C ALA A 49 -52.38 -51.72 13.31
N PRO A 50 -51.63 -52.83 13.38
CA PRO A 50 -50.29 -52.93 12.77
C PRO A 50 -50.22 -52.59 11.27
N ASP A 51 -51.20 -53.03 10.49
CA ASP A 51 -51.24 -52.81 9.03
C ASP A 51 -51.63 -51.36 8.69
N GLU A 52 -52.65 -50.82 9.37
CA GLU A 52 -53.08 -49.41 9.21
C GLU A 52 -52.01 -48.42 9.68
N ARG A 53 -51.26 -48.77 10.75
CA ARG A 53 -50.15 -47.98 11.27
C ARG A 53 -49.02 -47.86 10.25
N ARG A 54 -48.76 -48.90 9.44
CA ARG A 54 -47.69 -48.91 8.44
C ARG A 54 -48.01 -47.96 7.28
N GLU A 55 -49.21 -48.03 6.72
CA GLU A 55 -49.64 -47.14 5.63
C GLU A 55 -49.77 -45.68 6.07
N ALA A 56 -50.41 -45.44 7.23
CA ALA A 56 -50.57 -44.10 7.79
C ALA A 56 -49.22 -43.47 8.19
N GLY A 57 -48.29 -44.26 8.73
CA GLY A 57 -46.95 -43.80 9.09
C GLY A 57 -46.08 -43.44 7.87
N GLN A 58 -46.19 -44.21 6.79
CA GLN A 58 -45.46 -43.94 5.55
C GLN A 58 -45.96 -42.64 4.90
N SER A 59 -47.28 -42.46 4.79
CA SER A 59 -47.88 -41.25 4.23
C SER A 59 -47.59 -40.00 5.10
N LEU A 60 -47.62 -40.11 6.44
CA LEU A 60 -47.24 -38.99 7.31
C LEU A 60 -45.76 -38.60 7.21
N ASN A 61 -44.86 -39.58 7.01
CA ASN A 61 -43.45 -39.31 6.78
C ASN A 61 -43.23 -38.56 5.47
N VAL A 62 -43.97 -38.89 4.41
CA VAL A 62 -43.93 -38.14 3.13
C VAL A 62 -44.34 -36.68 3.35
N VAL A 63 -45.47 -36.44 4.03
CA VAL A 63 -45.93 -35.08 4.34
C VAL A 63 -44.89 -34.32 5.16
N LYS A 64 -44.30 -34.96 6.18
CA LYS A 64 -43.25 -34.35 7.01
C LYS A 64 -42.03 -33.96 6.18
N THR A 65 -41.56 -34.82 5.28
CA THR A 65 -40.42 -34.53 4.41
C THR A 65 -40.74 -33.35 3.48
N VAL A 66 -41.87 -33.38 2.77
CA VAL A 66 -42.28 -32.31 1.86
C VAL A 66 -42.36 -30.95 2.57
N VAL A 67 -42.95 -30.92 3.76
CA VAL A 67 -43.06 -29.69 4.56
C VAL A 67 -41.70 -29.22 5.08
N THR A 68 -40.83 -30.13 5.49
CA THR A 68 -39.47 -29.79 5.94
C THR A 68 -38.66 -29.20 4.79
N ASP A 69 -38.69 -29.83 3.62
CA ASP A 69 -37.98 -29.36 2.42
C ASP A 69 -38.51 -28.00 1.95
N ALA A 70 -39.83 -27.78 2.04
CA ALA A 70 -40.44 -26.49 1.74
C ALA A 70 -40.00 -25.39 2.73
N LEU A 71 -39.96 -25.70 4.03
CA LEU A 71 -39.49 -24.78 5.07
C LEU A 71 -38.02 -24.40 4.84
N ASP A 72 -37.15 -25.38 4.61
CA ASP A 72 -35.72 -25.15 4.38
C ASP A 72 -35.50 -24.32 3.10
N SER A 73 -36.18 -24.67 2.02
CA SER A 73 -36.11 -23.93 0.75
C SER A 73 -36.59 -22.48 0.89
N ARG A 74 -37.68 -22.26 1.63
CA ARG A 74 -38.21 -20.90 1.86
C ARG A 74 -37.30 -20.09 2.75
N ARG A 75 -36.72 -20.71 3.79
CA ARG A 75 -35.76 -20.07 4.69
C ARG A 75 -34.55 -19.56 3.92
N ASP A 76 -33.98 -20.42 3.07
CA ASP A 76 -32.79 -20.06 2.29
C ASP A 76 -33.12 -18.96 1.26
N ALA A 77 -34.31 -18.98 0.65
CA ALA A 77 -34.78 -17.92 -0.25
C ALA A 77 -34.93 -16.57 0.46
N LEU A 78 -35.53 -16.55 1.65
CA LEU A 78 -35.69 -15.33 2.46
C LEU A 78 -34.33 -14.79 2.94
N ALA A 79 -33.45 -15.67 3.41
CA ALA A 79 -32.11 -15.30 3.85
C ALA A 79 -31.26 -14.72 2.71
N ASN A 80 -31.32 -15.30 1.51
CA ASN A 80 -30.63 -14.75 0.34
C ASN A 80 -31.19 -13.38 -0.08
N THR A 81 -32.51 -13.20 0.01
CA THR A 81 -33.15 -11.91 -0.30
C THR A 81 -32.71 -10.82 0.68
N GLU A 82 -32.64 -11.12 1.98
CA GLU A 82 -32.12 -10.19 2.99
C GLU A 82 -30.64 -9.86 2.78
N LEU A 83 -29.84 -10.86 2.43
CA LEU A 83 -28.42 -10.69 2.11
C LEU A 83 -28.21 -9.79 0.90
N ASP A 84 -28.92 -10.04 -0.21
CA ASP A 84 -28.81 -9.23 -1.43
C ASP A 84 -29.24 -7.77 -1.18
N ALA A 85 -30.28 -7.57 -0.37
CA ALA A 85 -30.70 -6.23 0.04
C ALA A 85 -29.64 -5.52 0.89
N ALA A 86 -28.98 -6.23 1.81
CA ALA A 86 -27.88 -5.69 2.60
C ALA A 86 -26.67 -5.33 1.72
N LEU A 87 -26.29 -6.22 0.79
CA LEU A 87 -25.20 -6.00 -0.16
C LEU A 87 -25.46 -4.80 -1.08
N ALA A 88 -26.70 -4.64 -1.56
CA ALA A 88 -27.08 -3.50 -2.39
C ALA A 88 -27.06 -2.17 -1.61
N ARG A 89 -27.50 -2.19 -0.33
CA ARG A 89 -27.47 -1.00 0.54
C ARG A 89 -26.03 -0.59 0.88
N ASP A 90 -25.17 -1.56 1.15
CA ASP A 90 -23.79 -1.32 1.60
C ASP A 90 -22.80 -1.25 0.42
N GLN A 91 -23.31 -1.12 -0.81
CA GLN A 91 -22.50 -0.92 -2.01
C GLN A 91 -21.73 0.40 -1.93
N VAL A 92 -20.41 0.31 -2.05
CA VAL A 92 -19.52 1.47 -2.08
C VAL A 92 -18.89 1.63 -3.46
N ASP A 93 -18.64 2.87 -3.86
CA ASP A 93 -17.87 3.15 -5.07
C ASP A 93 -16.37 2.93 -4.79
N ILE A 94 -15.86 1.80 -5.27
CA ILE A 94 -14.46 1.39 -5.13
C ILE A 94 -13.50 2.23 -5.99
N THR A 95 -14.00 3.09 -6.88
CA THR A 95 -13.19 3.98 -7.72
C THR A 95 -12.91 5.33 -7.06
N LEU A 96 -13.54 5.61 -5.92
CA LEU A 96 -13.30 6.84 -5.18
C LEU A 96 -11.84 6.94 -4.72
N PRO A 97 -11.26 8.15 -4.72
CA PRO A 97 -9.93 8.36 -4.17
C PRO A 97 -9.83 7.88 -2.72
N VAL A 98 -8.73 7.21 -2.39
CA VAL A 98 -8.39 6.88 -1.01
C VAL A 98 -8.18 8.14 -0.20
N ARG A 99 -8.28 8.03 1.13
CA ARG A 99 -7.93 9.15 2.01
C ARG A 99 -6.47 9.55 1.74
N PRO A 100 -6.17 10.85 1.64
CA PRO A 100 -4.85 11.30 1.25
C PRO A 100 -3.80 10.86 2.28
N GLU A 101 -2.79 10.15 1.79
CA GLU A 101 -1.56 9.83 2.51
C GLU A 101 -0.41 10.67 1.93
N HIS A 102 0.59 10.98 2.75
CA HIS A 102 1.74 11.76 2.30
C HIS A 102 2.91 10.82 1.97
N GLU A 103 3.26 10.78 0.69
CA GLU A 103 4.49 10.11 0.24
C GLU A 103 5.68 11.09 0.28
N GLY A 104 6.82 10.62 0.79
CA GLY A 104 8.08 11.35 0.72
C GLY A 104 8.58 11.47 -0.73
N ARG A 105 9.23 12.59 -1.06
CA ARG A 105 9.84 12.80 -2.39
C ARG A 105 11.31 13.16 -2.24
N LEU A 106 12.15 12.62 -3.12
CA LEU A 106 13.55 13.02 -3.21
C LEU A 106 13.66 14.36 -3.92
N HIS A 107 14.61 15.19 -3.50
CA HIS A 107 14.89 16.45 -4.16
C HIS A 107 15.41 16.18 -5.59
N PRO A 108 15.01 16.96 -6.61
CA PRO A 108 15.46 16.74 -8.00
C PRO A 108 16.99 16.68 -8.15
N ILE A 109 17.72 17.53 -7.41
CA ILE A 109 19.19 17.50 -7.40
C ILE A 109 19.73 16.17 -6.89
N SER A 110 19.15 15.59 -5.83
CA SER A 110 19.58 14.29 -5.32
C SER A 110 19.35 13.20 -6.37
N GLN A 111 18.20 13.21 -7.03
CA GLN A 111 17.89 12.27 -8.10
C GLN A 111 18.91 12.37 -9.26
N THR A 112 19.25 13.59 -9.68
CA THR A 112 20.25 13.82 -10.73
C THR A 112 21.66 13.37 -10.31
N ILE A 113 22.06 13.64 -9.06
CA ILE A 113 23.36 13.18 -8.54
C ILE A 113 23.40 11.66 -8.50
N ASP A 114 22.36 11.00 -7.98
CA ASP A 114 22.26 9.55 -7.89
C ASP A 114 22.31 8.89 -9.28
N GLU A 115 21.62 9.47 -10.27
CA GLU A 115 21.66 9.01 -11.67
C GLU A 115 23.08 9.12 -12.26
N ILE A 116 23.75 10.25 -12.05
CA ILE A 116 25.14 10.43 -12.51
C ILE A 116 26.08 9.43 -11.81
N ILE A 117 25.94 9.23 -10.49
CA ILE A 117 26.74 8.25 -9.74
C ILE A 117 26.51 6.84 -10.30
N ALA A 118 25.27 6.46 -10.59
CA ALA A 118 24.94 5.15 -11.15
C ALA A 118 25.63 4.92 -12.51
N ILE A 119 25.51 5.90 -13.42
CA ILE A 119 26.13 5.83 -14.76
C ILE A 119 27.65 5.64 -14.66
N PHE A 120 28.33 6.46 -13.86
CA PHE A 120 29.79 6.39 -13.72
C PHE A 120 30.25 5.16 -12.92
N GLY A 121 29.43 4.69 -11.97
CA GLY A 121 29.65 3.44 -11.25
C GLY A 121 29.71 2.23 -12.17
N GLU A 122 28.83 2.15 -13.17
CA GLU A 122 28.87 1.10 -14.21
C GLU A 122 30.16 1.16 -15.06
N MET A 123 30.75 2.34 -15.21
CA MET A 123 32.04 2.55 -15.89
C MET A 123 33.26 2.27 -15.02
N GLY A 124 33.06 1.87 -13.76
CA GLY A 124 34.13 1.56 -12.80
C GLY A 124 34.75 2.78 -12.11
N PHE A 125 34.05 3.92 -12.07
CA PHE A 125 34.46 5.06 -11.26
C PHE A 125 34.06 4.84 -9.80
N VAL A 126 34.90 5.31 -8.89
CA VAL A 126 34.65 5.26 -7.44
C VAL A 126 34.19 6.63 -6.95
N LEU A 127 33.16 6.65 -6.10
CA LEU A 127 32.69 7.86 -5.45
C LEU A 127 33.77 8.40 -4.47
N ALA A 128 34.13 9.67 -4.61
CA ALA A 128 35.03 10.35 -3.69
C ALA A 128 34.39 11.64 -3.16
N GLU A 129 34.58 11.89 -1.87
CA GLU A 129 34.02 13.03 -1.16
C GLU A 129 35.10 13.83 -0.44
N GLY A 130 34.79 15.09 -0.12
CA GLY A 130 35.69 15.94 0.65
C GLY A 130 34.99 17.16 1.24
N PRO A 131 35.70 17.95 2.05
CA PRO A 131 35.12 19.03 2.84
C PRO A 131 34.60 20.18 1.96
N ASP A 132 33.59 20.89 2.45
CA ASP A 132 33.09 22.12 1.83
C ASP A 132 33.98 23.35 2.12
N ILE A 133 34.66 23.34 3.28
CA ILE A 133 35.64 24.36 3.64
C ILE A 133 37.01 23.85 3.24
N GLU A 134 37.69 24.61 2.38
CA GLU A 134 39.01 24.29 1.85
C GLU A 134 40.07 25.35 2.17
N ASP A 135 41.32 24.98 1.98
CA ASP A 135 42.44 25.91 1.94
C ASP A 135 42.73 26.41 0.51
N ASP A 136 43.47 27.51 0.40
CA ASP A 136 43.86 28.10 -0.90
C ASP A 136 44.68 27.14 -1.76
N PHE A 137 45.47 26.26 -1.14
CA PHE A 137 46.33 25.35 -1.88
C PHE A 137 45.51 24.33 -2.68
N HIS A 138 44.58 23.63 -2.03
CA HIS A 138 43.78 22.59 -2.68
C HIS A 138 42.70 23.16 -3.60
N ASN A 139 42.14 24.33 -3.27
CA ASN A 139 41.11 24.94 -4.12
C ASN A 139 41.70 25.71 -5.31
N PHE A 140 42.95 26.18 -5.25
CA PHE A 140 43.51 26.99 -6.35
C PHE A 140 44.94 26.60 -6.74
N THR A 141 45.89 26.67 -5.82
CA THR A 141 47.32 26.56 -6.16
C THR A 141 47.68 25.23 -6.82
N ALA A 142 47.16 24.12 -6.30
CA ALA A 142 47.38 22.78 -6.85
C ALA A 142 46.72 22.56 -8.23
N LEU A 143 45.77 23.42 -8.60
CA LEU A 143 45.07 23.41 -9.90
C LEU A 143 45.68 24.41 -10.88
N ASN A 144 46.89 24.90 -10.61
CA ASN A 144 47.61 25.86 -11.44
C ASN A 144 46.85 27.20 -11.65
N ILE A 145 46.06 27.60 -10.66
CA ILE A 145 45.38 28.91 -10.64
C ILE A 145 46.27 29.84 -9.82
N PRO A 146 47.01 30.80 -10.39
CA PRO A 146 47.96 31.62 -9.62
C PRO A 146 47.28 32.72 -8.78
N PRO A 147 47.95 33.34 -7.79
CA PRO A 147 47.38 34.34 -6.88
C PRO A 147 46.67 35.53 -7.56
N GLU A 148 47.17 35.97 -8.71
CA GLU A 148 46.63 37.06 -9.51
C GLU A 148 45.39 36.68 -10.34
N HIS A 149 44.99 35.41 -10.33
CA HIS A 149 43.86 34.94 -11.13
C HIS A 149 42.52 35.54 -10.62
N PRO A 150 41.64 36.03 -11.52
CA PRO A 150 40.35 36.61 -11.14
C PRO A 150 39.50 35.74 -10.21
N ALA A 151 39.49 34.43 -10.42
CA ALA A 151 38.74 33.47 -9.59
C ALA A 151 39.12 33.49 -8.09
N ARG A 152 40.31 33.99 -7.73
CA ARG A 152 40.76 34.14 -6.33
C ARG A 152 40.33 35.47 -5.70
N GLN A 153 39.70 36.35 -6.46
CA GLN A 153 39.28 37.64 -5.93
C GLN A 153 38.07 37.47 -5.00
N MET A 154 37.96 38.37 -4.01
CA MET A 154 36.89 38.30 -3.00
C MET A 154 35.48 38.49 -3.57
N HIS A 155 35.35 38.96 -4.80
CA HIS A 155 34.05 39.11 -5.45
C HIS A 155 33.49 37.78 -5.99
N ASP A 156 34.33 36.77 -6.17
CA ASP A 156 33.92 35.45 -6.70
C ASP A 156 33.94 34.34 -5.63
N THR A 157 34.79 34.47 -4.61
CA THR A 157 35.04 33.41 -3.61
C THR A 157 34.68 33.84 -2.19
N PHE A 158 33.93 32.99 -1.48
CA PHE A 158 33.64 33.18 -0.06
C PHE A 158 34.83 32.78 0.81
N TYR A 159 35.60 33.78 1.24
CA TYR A 159 36.68 33.58 2.19
C TYR A 159 36.23 33.73 3.65
N LEU A 160 36.63 32.79 4.50
CA LEU A 160 36.39 32.81 5.94
C LEU A 160 37.27 33.85 6.66
N PRO A 161 37.01 34.19 7.93
CA PRO A 161 37.91 35.05 8.70
C PRO A 161 39.35 34.53 8.72
N GLU A 162 40.30 35.45 8.69
CA GLU A 162 41.73 35.15 8.78
C GLU A 162 42.05 34.48 10.13
N GLN A 163 42.87 33.44 10.08
CA GLN A 163 43.34 32.73 11.27
C GLN A 163 44.56 33.46 11.87
N PRO A 164 44.89 33.21 13.16
CA PRO A 164 46.03 33.88 13.82
C PRO A 164 47.39 33.68 13.15
N ASP A 165 47.53 32.65 12.31
CA ASP A 165 48.74 32.33 11.55
C ASP A 165 48.81 33.07 10.19
N GLY A 166 47.85 33.93 9.90
CA GLY A 166 47.74 34.68 8.64
C GLY A 166 47.10 33.87 7.49
N SER A 167 46.71 32.62 7.72
CA SER A 167 46.05 31.80 6.71
C SER A 167 44.55 32.11 6.64
N ARG A 168 43.98 31.99 5.43
CA ARG A 168 42.55 32.21 5.20
C ARG A 168 41.95 31.00 4.49
N LYS A 169 40.97 30.36 5.15
CA LYS A 169 40.17 29.30 4.52
C LYS A 169 39.06 29.89 3.67
N LEU A 170 38.44 29.08 2.84
CA LEU A 170 37.36 29.48 1.94
C LEU A 170 36.32 28.36 1.79
N LEU A 171 35.12 28.72 1.33
CA LEU A 171 34.16 27.74 0.83
C LEU A 171 34.57 27.34 -0.59
N ARG A 172 34.69 26.03 -0.85
CA ARG A 172 35.19 25.53 -2.14
C ARG A 172 34.35 26.04 -3.31
N THR A 173 35.00 26.46 -4.38
CA THR A 173 34.32 27.02 -5.58
C THR A 173 33.95 25.96 -6.63
N HIS A 174 34.48 24.75 -6.43
CA HIS A 174 34.35 23.55 -7.26
C HIS A 174 34.81 22.32 -6.45
N THR A 175 34.55 21.10 -6.92
CA THR A 175 34.87 19.86 -6.20
C THR A 175 36.26 19.30 -6.55
N SER A 176 37.03 20.00 -7.39
CA SER A 176 38.39 19.63 -7.79
C SER A 176 39.40 19.46 -6.64
N SER A 177 39.15 20.05 -5.47
CA SER A 177 40.05 19.87 -4.30
C SER A 177 40.17 18.40 -3.88
N VAL A 178 39.09 17.62 -4.04
CA VAL A 178 39.07 16.18 -3.78
C VAL A 178 39.92 15.41 -4.77
N GLN A 179 40.00 15.86 -6.03
CA GLN A 179 40.87 15.26 -7.04
C GLN A 179 42.34 15.41 -6.67
N VAL A 180 42.75 16.61 -6.26
CA VAL A 180 44.11 16.89 -5.76
C VAL A 180 44.43 15.98 -4.58
N ARG A 181 43.53 15.92 -3.57
CA ARG A 181 43.70 15.07 -2.39
C ARG A 181 43.79 13.59 -2.76
N THR A 182 43.00 13.12 -3.72
CA THR A 182 43.05 11.73 -4.20
C THR A 182 44.40 11.42 -4.84
N MET A 183 44.88 12.28 -5.73
CA MET A 183 46.17 12.12 -6.41
C MET A 183 47.38 12.22 -5.47
N GLN A 184 47.28 12.96 -4.37
CA GLN A 184 48.33 13.01 -3.35
C GLN A 184 48.41 11.73 -2.50
N ASN A 185 47.27 11.08 -2.27
CA ASN A 185 47.16 9.93 -1.37
C ASN A 185 47.16 8.58 -2.10
N SER A 186 47.03 8.59 -3.43
CA SER A 186 46.91 7.37 -4.26
C SER A 186 47.68 7.53 -5.57
N LYS A 187 48.20 6.42 -6.11
CA LYS A 187 48.85 6.38 -7.42
C LYS A 187 47.86 5.94 -8.51
N PRO A 188 48.06 6.32 -9.78
CA PRO A 188 47.34 5.75 -10.91
C PRO A 188 47.40 4.20 -10.94
N PRO A 189 46.36 3.52 -11.44
CA PRO A 189 45.18 4.09 -12.10
C PRO A 189 44.15 4.67 -11.12
N LEU A 190 43.64 5.86 -11.42
CA LEU A 190 42.59 6.56 -10.67
C LEU A 190 41.37 6.77 -11.56
N ARG A 191 40.18 6.40 -11.07
CA ARG A 191 38.89 6.68 -11.70
C ARG A 191 37.92 7.08 -10.61
N ILE A 192 37.69 8.38 -10.45
CA ILE A 192 36.83 8.91 -9.37
C ILE A 192 35.78 9.87 -9.89
N ILE A 193 34.63 9.87 -9.23
CA ILE A 193 33.59 10.88 -9.39
C ILE A 193 33.36 11.61 -8.08
N VAL A 194 33.22 12.93 -8.15
CA VAL A 194 33.19 13.84 -7.00
C VAL A 194 31.96 14.75 -7.07
N PRO A 195 30.77 14.24 -6.69
CA PRO A 195 29.61 15.07 -6.46
C PRO A 195 29.79 15.87 -5.17
N GLY A 196 29.34 17.14 -5.16
CA GLY A 196 29.44 17.96 -3.96
C GLY A 196 28.85 19.34 -4.13
N ARG A 197 28.74 20.06 -3.01
CA ARG A 197 28.34 21.46 -2.99
C ARG A 197 29.52 22.34 -3.39
N ALA A 198 29.25 23.35 -4.20
CA ALA A 198 30.19 24.41 -4.54
C ALA A 198 29.56 25.76 -4.24
N PHE A 199 30.41 26.74 -3.94
CA PHE A 199 29.98 28.04 -3.44
C PHE A 199 30.64 29.16 -4.25
N ARG A 200 29.85 30.14 -4.68
CA ARG A 200 30.32 31.33 -5.42
C ARG A 200 29.58 32.56 -4.94
N CYS A 201 30.26 33.70 -4.89
CA CYS A 201 29.65 34.96 -4.48
C CYS A 201 28.83 35.60 -5.62
N ASP A 202 27.93 34.82 -6.21
CA ASP A 202 27.01 35.25 -7.26
C ASP A 202 25.58 34.82 -6.91
N SER A 203 24.62 35.71 -7.12
CA SER A 203 23.22 35.50 -6.77
C SER A 203 22.33 36.35 -7.65
N ASP A 204 21.71 35.72 -8.64
CA ASP A 204 20.73 36.33 -9.53
C ASP A 204 19.61 35.33 -9.88
N MET A 205 18.88 35.54 -10.98
CA MET A 205 17.81 34.62 -11.40
C MET A 205 18.31 33.24 -11.84
N THR A 206 19.56 33.13 -12.28
CA THR A 206 20.19 31.91 -12.82
C THR A 206 21.34 31.39 -11.96
N HIS A 207 21.82 32.19 -11.01
CA HIS A 207 22.93 31.86 -10.13
C HIS A 207 22.47 31.81 -8.68
N THR A 208 22.87 30.74 -7.99
CA THR A 208 22.70 30.61 -6.55
C THR A 208 24.07 30.54 -5.87
N PRO A 209 24.23 31.17 -4.69
CA PRO A 209 25.52 31.23 -4.01
C PRO A 209 26.03 29.87 -3.53
N MET A 210 25.14 28.88 -3.46
CA MET A 210 25.44 27.47 -3.29
C MET A 210 24.75 26.68 -4.41
N PHE A 211 25.49 25.82 -5.09
CA PHE A 211 24.98 24.89 -6.09
C PHE A 211 25.67 23.52 -5.93
N HIS A 212 25.28 22.55 -6.75
CA HIS A 212 25.89 21.23 -6.76
C HIS A 212 26.67 21.04 -8.06
N GLN A 213 27.86 20.48 -7.94
CA GLN A 213 28.73 20.17 -9.06
C GLN A 213 29.13 18.69 -8.96
N VAL A 214 29.25 18.04 -10.10
CA VAL A 214 29.81 16.68 -10.19
C VAL A 214 30.99 16.75 -11.13
N GLU A 215 32.17 16.40 -10.62
CA GLU A 215 33.40 16.33 -11.42
C GLU A 215 33.90 14.89 -11.51
N GLY A 216 34.54 14.53 -12.61
CA GLY A 216 35.15 13.22 -12.81
C GLY A 216 36.64 13.35 -13.11
N LEU A 217 37.45 12.44 -12.58
CA LEU A 217 38.88 12.34 -12.86
C LEU A 217 39.21 10.90 -13.29
N ILE A 218 39.91 10.77 -14.41
CA ILE A 218 40.55 9.54 -14.86
C ILE A 218 42.03 9.80 -15.16
N VAL A 219 42.90 9.01 -14.54
CA VAL A 219 44.35 9.02 -14.77
C VAL A 219 44.82 7.57 -14.81
N ASP A 220 45.50 7.16 -15.86
CA ASP A 220 46.01 5.80 -16.09
C ASP A 220 47.55 5.83 -16.22
#